data_AF-A0A543NFJ5-F1
#
_entry.id   AF-A0A543NFJ5-F1
#
_cell.length_a   1.000
_cell.length_b   1.000
_cell.length_c   1.000
_cell.angle_alpha   90.00
_cell.angle_beta   90.00
_cell.angle_gamma   90.00
#
_symmetry.space_group_name_H-M   'P 1'
#
loop_
_entity.id
_entity.type
_entity.pdbx_description
1 polymer ?
#
loop_
_entity_poly.entity_id
_entity_poly.type
_entity_poly.pdbx_seq_one_letter_code
_entity_poly.pdbx_strand_id
1 'polypeptide(L)'
;MTTKRTLPSLPREINSVPVAEWTRWKRAVVMSHIDPGCPTCGDSGPSCIALGYEHYRGNESGLMYRWNAHRCPACDEITIYERRTDPDTLRRYSAEVAYYPPRREEDR
;
A
#
# COMPACT_ATOMS: atom_id res chain seq x y z
N MET A 1 -1.84 25.87 -13.98
CA MET A 1 -0.71 25.69 -13.04
C MET A 1 -0.96 24.40 -12.30
N THR A 2 -0.17 23.36 -12.54
CA THR A 2 -0.38 22.05 -11.92
C THR A 2 0.30 22.06 -10.55
N THR A 3 -0.47 22.19 -9.48
CA THR A 3 0.03 22.10 -8.10
C THR A 3 0.74 20.75 -7.94
N LYS A 4 2.05 20.77 -7.69
CA LYS A 4 2.82 19.55 -7.41
C LYS A 4 2.34 18.99 -6.08
N ARG A 5 1.50 17.96 -6.15
CA ARG A 5 0.91 17.28 -4.99
C ARG A 5 2.01 16.50 -4.25
N THR A 6 2.36 16.92 -3.03
CA THR A 6 3.36 16.23 -2.21
C THR A 6 2.71 15.04 -1.53
N LEU A 7 3.05 13.84 -1.99
CA LEU A 7 2.52 12.60 -1.40
C LEU A 7 3.13 12.36 -0.01
N PRO A 8 2.35 11.85 0.97
CA PRO A 8 2.92 11.39 2.23
C PRO A 8 4.00 10.34 1.98
N SER A 9 5.10 10.45 2.72
CA SER A 9 6.08 9.38 2.81
C SER A 9 5.45 8.16 3.46
N LEU A 10 5.68 6.99 2.87
CA LEU A 10 5.30 5.71 3.47
C LEU A 10 6.10 5.45 4.75
N PRO A 11 5.53 4.71 5.73
CA PRO A 11 6.19 4.45 7.00
C PRO A 11 7.47 3.63 6.80
N ARG A 12 8.49 3.92 7.61
CA ARG A 12 9.75 3.16 7.62
C ARG A 12 9.69 1.92 8.51
N GLU A 13 8.62 1.74 9.26
CA GLU A 13 8.41 0.63 10.18
C GLU A 13 6.90 0.30 10.23
N ILE A 14 6.57 -0.99 10.26
CA ILE A 14 5.21 -1.49 10.40
C ILE A 14 5.22 -2.58 11.47
N ASN A 15 4.43 -2.43 12.54
CA ASN A 15 4.35 -3.39 13.65
C ASN A 15 5.74 -3.78 14.19
N SER A 16 6.62 -2.79 14.40
CA SER A 16 8.01 -2.98 14.86
C SER A 16 8.93 -3.75 13.89
N VAL A 17 8.50 -3.95 12.65
CA VAL A 17 9.33 -4.50 11.58
C VAL A 17 9.81 -3.37 10.67
N PRO A 18 11.12 -3.18 10.50
CA PRO A 18 11.67 -2.19 9.57
C PRO A 18 11.27 -2.51 8.13
N VAL A 19 10.80 -1.50 7.40
CA VAL A 19 10.64 -1.57 5.96
C VAL A 19 11.96 -1.15 5.32
N ALA A 20 12.62 -2.09 4.63
CA ALA A 20 13.89 -1.85 3.97
C ALA A 20 13.73 -0.89 2.79
N GLU A 21 12.70 -1.11 1.97
CA GLU A 21 12.43 -0.29 0.79
C GLU A 21 10.95 -0.25 0.45
N TRP A 22 10.49 0.88 -0.06
CA TRP A 22 9.23 1.01 -0.80
C TRP A 22 9.51 1.27 -2.27
N THR A 23 8.79 0.59 -3.16
CA THR A 23 8.80 0.98 -4.57
C THR A 23 8.16 2.36 -4.76
N ARG A 24 8.42 2.95 -5.92
CA ARG A 24 7.61 4.07 -6.40
C ARG A 24 6.15 3.66 -6.53
N TRP A 25 5.25 4.63 -6.33
CA TRP A 25 3.84 4.48 -6.62
C TRP A 25 3.62 4.20 -8.11
N LYS A 26 2.82 3.19 -8.42
CA LYS A 26 2.36 2.86 -9.77
C LYS A 26 0.85 2.64 -9.77
N ARG A 27 0.18 2.74 -10.91
CA ARG A 27 -1.24 2.39 -11.00
C ARG A 27 -1.41 0.89 -10.69
N ALA A 28 -2.37 0.54 -9.84
CA ALA A 28 -2.67 -0.86 -9.54
C ALA A 28 -3.30 -1.53 -10.77
N VAL A 29 -3.03 -2.83 -10.91
CA VAL A 29 -3.69 -3.64 -11.94
C VAL A 29 -5.13 -3.90 -11.48
N VAL A 30 -6.09 -3.61 -12.35
CA VAL A 30 -7.50 -3.92 -12.09
C VAL A 30 -7.70 -5.42 -12.25
N MET A 31 -8.17 -6.08 -11.20
CA MET A 31 -8.59 -7.48 -11.24
C MET A 31 -10.13 -7.52 -11.28
N SER A 32 -10.71 -8.32 -12.18
CA SER A 32 -12.15 -8.31 -12.47
C SER A 32 -13.08 -8.61 -11.29
N HIS A 33 -12.56 -9.18 -10.20
CA HIS A 33 -13.32 -9.59 -9.02
C HIS A 33 -13.05 -8.71 -7.79
N ILE A 34 -12.31 -7.60 -7.94
CA ILE A 34 -12.03 -6.66 -6.86
C ILE A 34 -12.58 -5.30 -7.29
N ASP A 35 -13.46 -4.71 -6.49
CA ASP A 35 -13.92 -3.35 -6.72
C ASP A 35 -12.71 -2.40 -6.68
N PRO A 36 -12.38 -1.72 -7.81
CA PRO A 36 -11.26 -0.80 -7.85
C PRO A 36 -11.56 0.54 -7.16
N GLY A 37 -12.82 0.78 -6.78
CA GLY A 37 -13.28 2.03 -6.24
C GLY A 37 -12.72 2.34 -4.85
N CYS A 38 -12.56 3.62 -4.56
CA CYS A 38 -12.23 4.08 -3.22
C CYS A 38 -13.51 4.09 -2.36
N PRO A 39 -13.57 3.31 -1.26
CA PRO A 39 -14.76 3.23 -0.42
C PRO A 39 -15.09 4.55 0.28
N THR A 40 -14.10 5.45 0.40
CA THR A 40 -14.23 6.68 1.19
C THR A 40 -14.71 7.88 0.39
N CYS A 41 -14.25 8.03 -0.86
CA CYS A 41 -14.65 9.17 -1.70
C CYS A 41 -15.43 8.79 -2.96
N GLY A 42 -15.63 7.51 -3.22
CA GLY A 42 -16.39 7.02 -4.39
C GLY A 42 -15.65 7.17 -5.74
N ASP A 43 -14.35 7.47 -5.74
CA ASP A 43 -13.54 7.46 -6.96
C ASP A 43 -13.56 6.04 -7.57
N SER A 44 -13.75 5.93 -8.89
CA SER A 44 -13.89 4.63 -9.55
C SER A 44 -12.56 3.87 -9.74
N GLY A 45 -11.43 4.48 -9.39
CA GLY A 45 -10.12 3.85 -9.37
C GLY A 45 -9.49 3.61 -10.74
N PRO A 46 -8.52 2.67 -10.84
CA PRO A 46 -7.90 1.94 -9.73
C PRO A 46 -7.05 2.82 -8.81
N SER A 47 -6.78 2.31 -7.61
CA SER A 47 -5.80 2.87 -6.70
C SER A 47 -4.39 2.92 -7.32
N CYS A 48 -3.51 3.73 -6.73
CA CYS A 48 -2.07 3.55 -6.88
C CYS A 48 -1.59 2.50 -5.87
N ILE A 49 -0.50 1.80 -6.18
CA ILE A 49 0.13 0.79 -5.32
C ILE A 49 1.63 1.04 -5.20
N ALA A 50 2.17 0.83 -4.00
CA ALA A 50 3.60 0.74 -3.72
C ALA A 50 3.88 -0.55 -2.93
N LEU A 51 4.99 -1.24 -3.24
CA LEU A 51 5.36 -2.50 -2.60
C LEU A 51 6.46 -2.24 -1.58
N GLY A 52 6.29 -2.78 -0.38
CA GLY A 52 7.22 -2.71 0.74
C GLY A 52 7.97 -4.03 0.90
N TYR A 53 9.28 -3.92 1.13
CA TYR A 53 10.19 -5.03 1.30
C TYR A 53 10.81 -5.03 2.69
N GLU A 54 11.04 -6.22 3.23
CA GLU A 54 11.87 -6.44 4.40
C GLU A 54 13.21 -7.05 4.01
N HIS A 55 14.22 -6.91 4.88
CA HIS A 55 15.46 -7.65 4.71
C HIS A 55 15.26 -9.14 4.99
N TYR A 56 15.68 -9.99 4.07
CA TYR A 56 15.60 -11.43 4.21
C TYR A 56 16.96 -12.07 3.88
N ARG A 57 17.55 -12.80 4.83
CA ARG A 57 18.88 -13.39 4.66
C ARG A 57 18.93 -14.61 3.72
N GLY A 58 17.79 -15.11 3.26
CA GLY A 58 17.70 -16.36 2.50
C GLY A 58 17.48 -16.19 0.98
N ASN A 59 17.67 -15.00 0.41
CA ASN A 59 17.60 -14.80 -1.04
C ASN A 59 18.76 -13.93 -1.56
N GLU A 60 19.02 -14.02 -2.88
CA GLU A 60 20.15 -13.30 -3.52
C GLU A 60 20.00 -11.77 -3.45
N SER A 61 18.77 -11.26 -3.47
CA SER A 61 18.50 -9.82 -3.35
C SER A 61 18.60 -9.28 -1.92
N GLY A 62 18.63 -10.15 -0.91
CA GLY A 62 18.50 -9.78 0.49
C GLY A 62 17.14 -9.16 0.86
N LEU A 63 16.13 -9.18 -0.02
CA LEU A 63 14.87 -8.47 0.12
C LEU A 63 13.66 -9.37 -0.16
N MET A 64 12.72 -9.43 0.78
CA MET A 64 11.46 -10.16 0.62
C MET A 64 10.28 -9.20 0.59
N TYR A 65 9.42 -9.37 -0.41
CA TYR A 65 8.18 -8.60 -0.52
C TYR A 65 7.22 -8.98 0.61
N ARG A 66 6.75 -7.99 1.38
CA ARG A 66 5.90 -8.23 2.56
C ARG A 66 4.66 -7.35 2.62
N TRP A 67 4.71 -6.10 2.13
CA TRP A 67 3.60 -5.16 2.26
C TRP A 67 3.16 -4.54 0.93
N ASN A 68 1.87 -4.26 0.77
CA ASN A 68 1.33 -3.44 -0.31
C ASN A 68 0.57 -2.24 0.26
N ALA A 69 1.03 -1.04 -0.07
CA ALA A 69 0.32 0.19 0.21
C ALA A 69 -0.57 0.54 -1.00
N HIS A 70 -1.84 0.82 -0.75
CA HIS A 70 -2.81 1.28 -1.74
C HIS A 70 -3.15 2.73 -1.45
N ARG A 71 -3.11 3.59 -2.47
CA ARG A 71 -3.48 5.01 -2.37
C ARG A 71 -4.61 5.36 -3.32
N CYS A 72 -5.65 6.03 -2.85
CA CYS A 72 -6.63 6.66 -3.74
C CYS A 72 -6.00 7.89 -4.44
N PRO A 73 -5.99 7.97 -5.78
CA PRO A 73 -5.46 9.15 -6.49
C PRO A 73 -6.34 10.40 -6.31
N ALA A 74 -7.63 10.22 -5.99
CA ALA A 74 -8.57 11.32 -5.80
C ALA A 74 -8.44 11.95 -4.42
N CYS A 75 -8.47 11.18 -3.33
CA CYS A 75 -8.52 11.70 -1.95
C CYS A 75 -7.25 11.45 -1.11
N ASP A 76 -6.24 10.77 -1.66
CA ASP A 76 -4.97 10.39 -0.99
C ASP A 76 -5.11 9.55 0.28
N GLU A 77 -6.27 8.93 0.52
CA GLU A 77 -6.37 7.85 1.51
C GLU A 77 -5.35 6.75 1.18
N ILE A 78 -4.68 6.23 2.21
CA ILE A 78 -3.74 5.11 2.09
C ILE A 78 -4.11 3.98 3.04
N THR A 79 -4.20 2.77 2.52
CA THR A 79 -4.29 1.55 3.32
C THR A 79 -3.09 0.65 3.02
N ILE A 80 -2.41 0.18 4.05
CA ILE A 80 -1.29 -0.74 3.93
C ILE A 80 -1.72 -2.13 4.39
N TYR A 81 -1.47 -3.11 3.54
CA TYR A 81 -1.70 -4.51 3.82
C TYR A 81 -0.38 -5.26 3.94
N GLU A 82 -0.34 -6.24 4.83
CA GLU A 82 0.73 -7.22 4.95
C GLU A 82 0.28 -8.56 4.36
N ARG A 83 1.15 -9.18 3.56
CA ARG A 83 0.92 -10.56 3.11
C ARG A 83 1.30 -11.53 4.21
N ARG A 84 0.31 -12.29 4.66
CA ARG A 84 0.45 -13.34 5.67
C ARG A 84 0.10 -14.69 5.09
N THR A 85 0.59 -15.73 5.75
CA THR A 85 0.20 -17.12 5.50
C THR A 85 -0.49 -17.61 6.75
N ASP A 86 -1.70 -18.11 6.61
CA ASP A 86 -2.42 -18.78 7.68
C ASP A 86 -1.67 -20.05 8.09
N PRO A 87 -1.31 -20.24 9.38
CA PRO A 87 -0.51 -21.40 9.79
C PRO A 87 -1.28 -22.72 9.69
N ASP A 88 -2.61 -22.69 9.82
CA ASP A 88 -3.45 -23.88 9.84
C ASP A 88 -3.82 -24.32 8.43
N THR A 89 -4.17 -23.36 7.56
CA THR A 89 -4.64 -23.66 6.21
C THR A 89 -3.58 -23.43 5.14
N LEU A 90 -2.41 -22.89 5.50
CA LEU A 90 -1.35 -22.45 4.59
C LEU A 90 -1.82 -21.45 3.51
N ARG A 91 -2.98 -20.82 3.73
CA ARG A 91 -3.60 -19.90 2.77
C ARG A 91 -2.92 -18.55 2.87
N ARG A 92 -2.55 -17.99 1.72
CA ARG A 92 -2.05 -16.61 1.65
C ARG A 92 -3.22 -15.64 1.70
N TYR A 93 -3.11 -14.64 2.56
CA TYR A 93 -4.08 -13.55 2.67
C TYR A 93 -3.37 -12.22 2.92
N SER A 94 -4.10 -11.13 2.73
CA SER A 94 -3.63 -9.78 3.02
C SER A 94 -4.36 -9.28 4.25
N ALA A 95 -3.62 -8.84 5.27
CA ALA A 95 -4.16 -8.24 6.49
C ALA A 95 -3.88 -6.74 6.50
N GLU A 96 -4.88 -5.92 6.80
CA GLU A 96 -4.65 -4.48 7.01
C GLU A 96 -3.75 -4.28 8.23
N VAL A 97 -2.73 -3.44 8.10
CA VAL A 97 -1.74 -3.15 9.16
C VAL A 97 -1.54 -1.66 9.40
N ALA A 98 -1.96 -0.80 8.48
CA ALA A 98 -1.99 0.64 8.71
C ALA A 98 -3.05 1.32 7.82
N TYR A 99 -3.67 2.35 8.35
CA TYR A 99 -4.63 3.21 7.66
C TYR A 99 -4.25 4.67 7.83
N TYR A 100 -4.28 5.42 6.73
CA TYR A 100 -4.07 6.86 6.70
C TYR A 100 -5.30 7.49 6.02
N PRO A 101 -6.05 8.35 6.73
CA PRO A 101 -7.31 8.90 6.23
C PRO A 101 -7.10 9.80 5.01
N PRO A 102 -8.18 10.11 4.26
CA PRO A 102 -8.16 11.06 3.17
C PRO A 102 -7.56 12.40 3.60
N ARG A 103 -6.74 13.01 2.73
CA ARG A 103 -6.29 14.39 2.94
C ARG A 103 -7.38 15.36 2.51
N ARG A 104 -7.76 16.26 3.42
CA ARG A 104 -8.71 17.34 3.13
C ARG A 104 -8.09 18.34 2.16
N GLU A 105 -8.92 19.13 1.48
CA GLU A 105 -8.44 20.19 0.57
C GLU A 105 -7.61 21.27 1.29
N GLU A 106 -7.81 21.48 2.60
CA GLU A 106 -6.98 22.40 3.40
C GLU A 106 -5.55 21.89 3.64
N ASP A 107 -5.30 20.59 3.45
CA ASP A 107 -3.97 19.96 3.55
C ASP A 107 -3.28 19.80 2.17
N ARG A 108 -3.85 20.37 1.10
CA ARG A 108 -3.37 20.31 -0.31
C ARG A 108 -2.76 21.61 -0.80
#